data_AF-B0XEV9-F1
#
_entry.id   AF-B0XEV9-F1
#
_cell.length_a   1.000
_cell.length_b   1.000
_cell.length_c   1.000
_cell.angle_alpha   90.00
_cell.angle_beta   90.00
_cell.angle_gamma   90.00
#
_symmetry.space_group_name_H-M   'P 1'
#
loop_
_entity.id
_entity.type
_entity.pdbx_description
1 polymer ?
#
loop_
_entity_poly.entity_id
_entity_poly.type
_entity_poly.pdbx_seq_one_letter_code
_entity_poly.pdbx_strand_id
1 'polypeptide(L)' 'MIFIRNLIVILKSPAHEARLQQVQKEIEASGIYQLTETELIYGAKLAWRNSSRCIGRIQWSKLQDLNYDDGL' A
#
# COMPACT_ATOMS: atom_id res chain seq x y z
N MET A 1 7.37 -5.96 1.57
CA MET A 1 8.24 -6.14 0.38
C MET A 1 7.50 -6.26 -0.97
N ILE A 2 6.30 -6.87 -1.06
CA ILE A 2 5.57 -7.01 -2.34
C ILE A 2 5.02 -5.69 -2.91
N PHE A 3 4.73 -4.72 -2.04
CA PHE A 3 4.00 -3.52 -2.42
C PHE A 3 4.87 -2.44 -3.07
N ILE A 4 6.03 -2.16 -2.47
CA ILE A 4 6.96 -1.15 -2.98
C ILE A 4 7.55 -1.55 -4.35
N ARG A 5 7.83 -2.84 -4.55
CA ARG A 5 8.33 -3.34 -5.85
C ARG A 5 7.30 -3.23 -6.98
N ASN A 6 6.01 -3.45 -6.70
CA ASN A 6 4.98 -3.32 -7.74
C ASN A 6 4.64 -1.86 -8.08
N LEU A 7 4.82 -0.93 -7.13
CA LEU A 7 4.55 0.49 -7.36
C LEU A 7 5.59 1.13 -8.30
N ILE A 8 6.88 0.74 -8.20
CA ILE A 8 7.97 1.19 -9.10
C ILE A 8 7.70 0.87 -10.56
N VAL A 9 7.08 -0.29 -10.82
CA VAL A 9 6.81 -0.74 -12.19
C VAL A 9 5.68 0.07 -12.82
N ILE A 10 4.74 0.58 -12.02
CA ILE A 10 3.53 1.24 -12.52
C ILE A 10 3.75 2.75 -12.73
N LEU A 11 4.57 3.41 -11.89
CA LEU A 11 4.77 4.86 -11.95
C LEU A 11 6.26 5.22 -11.86
N LYS A 12 6.92 5.35 -13.02
CA LYS A 12 8.26 5.96 -13.15
C LYS A 12 8.20 7.47 -12.85
N SER A 13 7.93 7.84 -11.59
CA SER A 13 7.86 9.23 -11.15
C SER A 13 8.88 9.51 -10.04
N PRO A 14 9.61 10.64 -10.09
CA PRO A 14 10.64 10.97 -9.10
C PRO A 14 10.09 11.09 -7.66
N ALA A 15 8.81 11.43 -7.49
CA ALA A 15 8.16 11.45 -6.18
C ALA A 15 8.08 10.05 -5.53
N HIS A 16 7.96 8.99 -6.34
CA HIS A 16 7.90 7.61 -5.85
C HIS A 16 9.28 7.13 -5.38
N GLU A 17 10.35 7.50 -6.09
CA GLU A 17 11.73 7.18 -5.70
C GLU A 17 12.09 7.81 -4.34
N ALA A 18 11.68 9.06 -4.10
CA ALA A 18 11.89 9.73 -2.83
C ALA A 18 11.17 9.02 -1.67
N ARG A 19 9.89 8.65 -1.84
CA ARG A 19 9.13 7.88 -0.83
C ARG A 19 9.78 6.53 -0.55
N LEU A 20 10.32 5.89 -1.58
CA LEU A 20 11.03 4.62 -1.48
C LEU A 20 12.29 4.69 -0.62
N GLN A 21 13.12 5.70 -0.88
CA GLN A 21 14.33 5.94 -0.08
C GLN A 21 13.97 6.21 1.38
N GLN A 22 12.88 6.95 1.61
CA GLN A 22 12.38 7.22 2.96
C GLN A 22 11.94 5.93 3.67
N VAL A 23 11.14 5.08 3.02
CA VAL A 23 10.73 3.79 3.60
C VAL A 23 11.94 2.88 3.84
N GLN A 24 12.89 2.84 2.90
CA GLN A 24 14.09 2.04 3.04
C GLN A 24 14.90 2.46 4.27
N LYS A 25 15.06 3.77 4.50
CA LYS A 25 15.71 4.31 5.69
C LYS A 25 14.95 3.98 6.98
N GLU A 26 13.62 4.05 6.97
CA GLU A 26 12.80 3.67 8.12
C GLU A 26 12.98 2.19 8.47
N ILE A 27 12.94 1.30 7.47
CA ILE A 27 13.17 -0.14 7.66
C ILE A 27 14.59 -0.39 8.18
N GLU A 28 15.60 0.29 7.64
CA GLU A 28 16.98 0.15 8.11
C GLU A 28 17.17 0.65 9.55
N ALA A 29 16.44 1.69 9.95
CA ALA A 29 16.57 2.29 11.27
C ALA A 29 15.79 1.55 12.37
N SER A 30 14.57 1.11 12.10
CA SER A 30 13.66 0.55 13.11
C SER A 30 13.19 -0.88 12.78
N GLY A 31 13.48 -1.39 11.59
CA GLY A 31 12.97 -2.68 11.09
C GLY A 31 11.51 -2.64 10.66
N ILE A 32 10.82 -1.51 10.85
CA ILE A 32 9.37 -1.36 10.63
C ILE A 32 9.14 -0.01 9.95
N TYR A 33 8.32 0.01 8.90
CA TYR A 33 7.89 1.26 8.28
C TYR A 33 6.38 1.42 8.45
N GLN A 34 5.95 2.66 8.61
CA GLN A 34 4.54 2.98 8.68
C GLN A 34 4.03 3.34 7.28
N LEU A 35 2.96 2.64 6.88
CA LEU A 35 2.23 2.93 5.66
C LEU A 35 1.33 4.13 5.93
N THR A 36 1.26 5.05 4.98
CA THR A 36 0.21 6.07 5.00
C THR A 36 -1.15 5.42 4.76
N GLU A 37 -2.21 6.07 5.22
CA GLU A 37 -3.59 5.62 5.00
C GLU A 37 -3.88 5.31 3.52
N THR A 38 -3.47 6.21 2.62
CA THR A 38 -3.61 6.03 1.18
C THR A 38 -2.88 4.78 0.67
N GLU A 39 -1.66 4.52 1.14
CA GLU A 39 -0.89 3.34 0.77
C GLU A 39 -1.51 2.05 1.33
N LEU A 40 -2.10 2.09 2.53
CA LEU A 40 -2.78 0.98 3.16
C LEU A 40 -4.07 0.59 2.41
N ILE A 41 -4.89 1.59 2.07
CA ILE A 41 -6.13 1.42 1.32
C ILE A 41 -5.85 0.85 -0.07
N TYR A 42 -4.88 1.44 -0.77
CA TYR A 42 -4.44 0.94 -2.07
C TYR A 42 -3.86 -0.48 -1.93
N GLY A 43 -3.10 -0.72 -0.86
CA GLY A 43 -2.72 -2.01 -0.27
C GLY A 43 -3.80 -3.07 -0.34
N ALA A 44 -4.85 -2.82 0.44
CA ALA A 44 -5.99 -3.69 0.63
C ALA A 44 -6.76 -3.91 -0.69
N LYS A 45 -7.01 -2.83 -1.44
CA LYS A 45 -7.70 -2.88 -2.73
C LYS A 45 -6.94 -3.73 -3.76
N LEU A 46 -5.61 -3.59 -3.83
CA LEU A 46 -4.77 -4.38 -4.72
C LEU A 46 -4.68 -5.85 -4.28
N ALA A 47 -4.54 -6.11 -2.98
CA ALA A 47 -4.53 -7.46 -2.43
C ALA A 47 -5.86 -8.20 -2.74
N TRP A 48 -6.99 -7.51 -2.60
CA TRP A 48 -8.30 -8.06 -2.95
C TRP A 48 -8.41 -8.37 -4.45
N ARG A 49 -7.96 -7.44 -5.31
CA ARG A 49 -7.93 -7.65 -6.76
C ARG A 49 -7.07 -8.85 -7.16
N ASN A 50 -5.92 -9.03 -6.50
CA ASN A 50 -4.98 -10.12 -6.79
C ASN A 50 -5.37 -11.46 -6.16
N SER A 51 -6.42 -11.51 -5.33
CA SER A 51 -6.95 -12.75 -4.78
C SER A 51 -7.71 -13.54 -5.86
N SER A 52 -7.02 -14.50 -6.49
CA SER A 52 -7.56 -15.36 -7.55
C SER A 52 -8.77 -16.20 -7.13
N ARG A 53 -9.00 -16.35 -5.81
CA ARG A 53 -10.12 -17.12 -5.24
C ARG A 53 -11.36 -16.29 -4.96
N CYS A 54 -11.33 -14.96 -5.14
CA CYS A 54 -12.47 -14.11 -4.81
C CYS A 54 -13.36 -13.85 -6.04
N ILE A 55 -14.56 -14.46 -6.05
CA ILE A 55 -15.56 -14.28 -7.12
C ILE A 55 -16.04 -12.82 -7.22
N GLY A 56 -16.02 -12.09 -6.09
CA GLY A 56 -16.50 -10.71 -5.93
C GLY A 56 -15.51 -9.61 -6.33
N ARG A 57 -14.40 -9.94 -6.99
CA ARG A 57 -13.33 -9.00 -7.37
C ARG A 57 -13.80 -7.80 -8.21
N ILE A 58 -14.99 -7.84 -8.81
CA ILE A 58 -15.55 -6.70 -9.58
C ILE A 58 -15.89 -5.51 -8.67
N GLN A 59 -16.23 -5.74 -7.40
CA GLN A 59 -16.58 -4.66 -6.45
C GLN A 59 -15.37 -4.11 -5.67
N TRP A 60 -14.14 -4.49 -6.05
CA TRP A 60 -12.92 -4.14 -5.30
C TRP A 60 -12.73 -2.63 -5.09
N SER A 61 -13.21 -1.79 -6.01
CA SER A 61 -13.14 -0.33 -5.92
C SER A 61 -14.09 0.28 -4.88
N LYS A 62 -15.09 -0.48 -4.42
CA LYS A 62 -16.03 -0.06 -3.37
C LYS A 62 -15.60 -0.45 -1.96
N LEU A 63 -14.36 -0.97 -1.79
CA LEU A 63 -13.84 -1.22 -0.44
C LEU A 63 -13.81 0.12 0.30
N GLN A 64 -14.66 0.18 1.33
CA GLN A 64 -14.86 1.35 2.18
C GLN A 64 -13.76 1.36 3.24
N ASP A 65 -13.15 2.53 3.43
CA ASP A 65 -12.00 2.69 4.29
C ASP A 65 -12.50 2.69 5.75
N LEU A 66 -12.43 1.53 6.39
CA LEU A 66 -12.67 1.38 7.81
C LEU A 66 -11.34 1.53 8.53
N ASN A 67 -10.89 2.77 8.73
CA ASN A 67 -9.79 3.06 9.65
C ASN A 67 -10.39 3.32 11.03
N TYR A 68 -9.93 2.55 12.02
CA TYR A 68 -10.29 2.69 13.43
C TYR A 68 -9.13 3.36 14.17
N ASP A 69 -8.62 4.46 13.61
CA ASP A 69 -7.59 5.30 14.23
C ASP A 69 -8.25 6.63 14.64
N ASP A 70 -9.35 6.53 15.39
CA ASP A 70 -9.91 7.66 16.13
C ASP A 70 -9.04 7.85 17.38
N GLY A 71 -8.17 8.85 17.30
CA GLY A 71 -7.15 9.17 18.29
C GLY A 71 -7.66 9.21 19.72
N LEU A 72 -6.93 8.49 20.59
CA LEU A 72 -6.75 8.83 21.99
C LEU A 72 -5.45 9.62 22.17
#